data_AF-A0A5A7MJY2-F1
#
_entry.id   AF-A0A5A7MJY2-F1
#
_cell.length_a   1.000
_cell.length_b   1.000
_cell.length_c   1.000
_cell.angle_alpha   90.00
_cell.angle_beta   90.00
_cell.angle_gamma   90.00
#
_symmetry.space_group_name_H-M   'P 1'
#
loop_
_entity.id
_entity.type
_entity.pdbx_description
1 polymer ?
#
loop_
_entity_poly.entity_id
_entity_poly.type
_entity_poly.pdbx_seq_one_letter_code
_entity_poly.pdbx_strand_id
1 'polypeptide(L)'
;MTRKRDRQIRLEEAVSLRSALAAELSSALELTAGRFSQVIQTRGSLSPQMLQALKPPTLVMWPKLCDKLGWLEGVQARGVVMSFSLLEFHMAILAATVDEVAAGDRDHIKHKERCQLFARDIPGIRNAIESLGGVPPQGLLFPDFGF
;
A
#
# COMPACT_ATOMS: atom_id res chain seq x y z
N MET A 1 -1.94 18.19 38.36
CA MET A 1 -2.10 16.79 37.92
C MET A 1 -2.54 16.66 36.45
N THR A 2 -3.32 17.60 35.91
CA THR A 2 -3.90 17.57 34.55
C THR A 2 -2.87 17.45 33.42
N ARG A 3 -1.80 18.26 33.43
CA ARG A 3 -0.76 18.24 32.36
C ARG A 3 -0.04 16.90 32.18
N LYS A 4 0.14 16.11 33.25
CA LYS A 4 0.77 14.78 33.16
C LYS A 4 -0.20 13.77 32.52
N ARG A 5 -1.48 13.84 32.86
CA ARG A 5 -2.55 13.02 32.28
C ARG A 5 -2.74 13.31 30.79
N ASP A 6 -2.79 14.59 30.41
CA ASP A 6 -2.96 15.00 29.01
C ASP A 6 -1.77 14.55 28.15
N ARG A 7 -0.55 14.60 28.70
CA ARG A 7 0.65 14.09 28.03
C ARG A 7 0.58 12.57 27.84
N GLN A 8 0.13 11.84 28.84
CA GLN A 8 0.01 10.37 28.78
C GLN A 8 -1.01 9.95 27.72
N ILE A 9 -2.18 10.61 27.68
CA ILE A 9 -3.22 10.34 26.66
C ILE A 9 -2.66 10.57 25.25
N ARG A 10 -1.96 11.68 25.01
CA ARG A 10 -1.34 11.95 23.70
C ARG A 10 -0.32 10.89 23.29
N LEU A 11 0.45 10.36 24.24
CA LEU A 11 1.43 9.31 23.96
C LEU A 11 0.76 7.99 23.59
N GLU A 12 -0.29 7.60 24.32
CA GLU A 12 -1.10 6.42 24.03
C GLU A 12 -1.77 6.53 22.65
N GLU A 13 -2.36 7.69 22.38
CA GLU A 13 -2.96 7.98 21.09
C GLU A 13 -1.95 7.94 19.92
N ALA A 14 -0.74 8.47 20.11
CA ALA A 14 0.31 8.39 19.10
C ALA A 14 0.80 6.95 18.87
N VAL A 15 0.80 6.10 19.90
CA VAL A 15 1.10 4.66 19.74
C VAL A 15 -0.01 3.97 18.93
N SER A 16 -1.28 4.19 19.28
CA SER A 16 -2.41 3.63 18.54
C SER A 16 -2.45 4.10 17.09
N LEU A 17 -2.17 5.39 16.84
CA LEU A 17 -2.08 5.96 15.50
C LEU A 17 -1.00 5.26 14.67
N ARG A 18 0.22 5.14 15.21
CA ARG A 18 1.32 4.47 14.51
C ARG A 18 1.00 3.02 14.17
N SER A 19 0.46 2.28 15.13
CA SER A 19 0.09 0.88 14.93
C SER A 19 -0.98 0.71 13.84
N ALA A 20 -2.02 1.56 13.84
CA ALA A 20 -3.08 1.51 12.84
C ALA A 20 -2.57 1.84 11.43
N LEU A 21 -1.76 2.89 11.29
CA LEU A 21 -1.16 3.28 10.01
C LEU A 21 -0.20 2.22 9.48
N ALA A 22 0.61 1.62 10.36
CA ALA A 22 1.56 0.58 9.97
C ALA A 22 0.85 -0.70 9.50
N ALA A 23 -0.20 -1.11 10.22
CA ALA A 23 -1.01 -2.27 9.86
C ALA A 23 -1.66 -2.07 8.49
N GLU A 24 -2.27 -0.91 8.25
CA GLU A 24 -2.92 -0.65 6.97
C GLU A 24 -1.92 -0.55 5.82
N LEU A 25 -0.79 0.16 5.98
CA LEU A 25 0.27 0.20 4.97
C LEU A 25 0.76 -1.21 4.63
N SER A 26 0.97 -2.05 5.64
CA SER A 26 1.45 -3.43 5.47
C SER A 26 0.46 -4.28 4.67
N SER A 27 -0.81 -4.32 5.10
CA SER A 27 -1.85 -5.09 4.42
C SER A 27 -2.13 -4.57 3.00
N ALA A 28 -2.19 -3.25 2.83
CA ALA A 28 -2.48 -2.66 1.53
C ALA A 28 -1.31 -2.84 0.54
N LEU A 29 -0.06 -2.77 1.01
CA LEU A 29 1.13 -3.10 0.23
C LEU A 29 1.09 -4.56 -0.26
N GLU A 30 0.84 -5.50 0.66
CA GLU A 30 0.78 -6.93 0.35
C GLU A 30 -0.33 -7.27 -0.66
N LEU A 31 -1.54 -6.77 -0.42
CA LEU A 31 -2.68 -7.00 -1.32
C LEU A 31 -2.46 -6.40 -2.71
N THR A 32 -1.94 -5.18 -2.77
CA THR A 32 -1.68 -4.51 -4.06
C THR A 32 -0.60 -5.25 -4.84
N ALA A 33 0.48 -5.67 -4.17
CA ALA A 33 1.56 -6.45 -4.75
C ALA A 33 1.08 -7.79 -5.31
N GLY A 34 0.33 -8.55 -4.49
CA GLY A 34 -0.21 -9.85 -4.88
C GLY A 34 -1.14 -9.74 -6.09
N ARG A 35 -2.01 -8.73 -6.13
CA ARG A 35 -2.95 -8.51 -7.24
C ARG A 35 -2.24 -8.13 -8.53
N PHE A 36 -1.24 -7.24 -8.47
CA PHE A 36 -0.40 -6.93 -9.62
C PHE A 36 0.28 -8.16 -10.22
N SER A 37 0.83 -9.01 -9.36
CA SER A 37 1.47 -10.26 -9.77
C SER A 37 0.47 -11.22 -10.46
N GLN A 38 -0.72 -11.38 -9.86
CA GLN A 38 -1.78 -12.22 -10.43
C GLN A 38 -2.28 -11.70 -11.79
N VAL A 39 -2.41 -10.38 -11.95
CA VAL A 39 -2.80 -9.78 -13.24
C VAL A 39 -1.78 -10.12 -14.33
N ILE A 40 -0.48 -9.97 -14.08
CA ILE A 40 0.57 -10.28 -15.07
C ILE A 40 0.64 -11.78 -15.39
N GLN A 41 0.53 -12.63 -14.37
CA GLN A 41 0.69 -14.08 -14.53
C GLN A 41 -0.48 -14.71 -15.29
N THR A 42 -1.63 -14.05 -15.31
CA THR A 42 -2.80 -14.55 -16.03
C THR A 42 -2.61 -14.40 -17.55
N ARG A 43 -2.53 -15.54 -18.24
CA ARG A 43 -2.46 -15.61 -19.72
C ARG A 43 -3.82 -15.88 -20.40
N GLY A 44 -4.82 -16.30 -19.64
CA GLY A 44 -6.16 -16.67 -20.11
C GLY A 44 -7.21 -15.57 -19.93
N SER A 45 -8.43 -15.85 -20.36
CA SER A 45 -9.59 -15.03 -20.00
C SER A 45 -9.89 -15.15 -18.51
N LEU A 46 -10.06 -14.00 -17.84
CA LEU A 46 -10.50 -13.94 -16.46
C LEU A 46 -12.02 -13.93 -16.39
N SER A 47 -12.58 -14.64 -15.41
CA SER A 47 -14.01 -14.49 -15.11
C SER A 47 -14.28 -13.12 -14.48
N PRO A 48 -15.52 -12.60 -14.54
CA PRO A 48 -15.90 -11.37 -13.86
C PRO A 48 -15.58 -11.39 -12.35
N GLN A 49 -15.73 -12.54 -11.70
CA GLN A 49 -15.42 -12.70 -10.28
C GLN A 49 -13.91 -12.58 -10.02
N MET A 50 -13.08 -13.13 -10.90
CA MET A 50 -11.62 -12.98 -10.80
C MET A 50 -11.20 -11.53 -11.02
N LEU A 51 -11.77 -10.85 -12.02
CA LEU A 51 -11.50 -9.43 -12.27
C LEU A 51 -11.89 -8.57 -11.05
N GLN A 52 -13.03 -8.86 -10.42
CA GLN A 52 -13.45 -8.15 -9.21
C GLN A 52 -12.49 -8.40 -8.03
N ALA A 53 -11.96 -9.62 -7.88
CA ALA A 53 -10.99 -9.95 -6.84
C ALA A 53 -9.62 -9.26 -7.03
N LEU A 54 -9.29 -8.88 -8.27
CA LEU A 54 -8.05 -8.19 -8.64
C LEU A 54 -8.12 -6.66 -8.51
N LYS A 55 -9.32 -6.09 -8.30
CA LYS A 55 -9.48 -4.65 -8.03
C LYS A 55 -8.63 -4.24 -6.82
N PRO A 56 -8.09 -3.01 -6.78
CA PRO A 56 -7.23 -2.57 -5.68
C PRO A 56 -7.94 -2.61 -4.32
N PRO A 57 -7.19 -2.75 -3.21
CA PRO A 57 -7.78 -2.70 -1.88
C PRO A 57 -8.26 -1.28 -1.57
N THR A 58 -9.16 -1.15 -0.60
CA THR A 58 -9.62 0.15 -0.14
C THR A 58 -8.90 0.52 1.14
N LEU A 59 -8.37 1.75 1.21
CA LEU A 59 -7.85 2.32 2.43
C LEU A 59 -9.01 2.76 3.32
N VAL A 60 -9.04 2.28 4.55
CA VAL A 60 -10.11 2.46 5.55
C VAL A 60 -9.66 3.38 6.68
N MET A 61 -8.42 3.24 7.15
CA MET A 61 -7.89 3.98 8.29
C MET A 61 -7.23 5.29 7.86
N TRP A 62 -6.50 5.29 6.75
CA TRP A 62 -5.76 6.44 6.24
C TRP A 62 -6.62 7.70 6.11
N PRO A 63 -7.79 7.68 5.45
CA PRO A 63 -8.65 8.86 5.36
C PRO A 63 -9.18 9.35 6.71
N LYS A 64 -9.26 8.47 7.72
CA LYS A 64 -9.78 8.76 9.06
C LYS A 64 -8.71 9.23 10.04
N LEU A 65 -7.44 9.06 9.70
CA LEU A 65 -6.30 9.31 10.57
C LEU A 65 -5.35 10.37 10.02
N CYS A 66 -5.54 10.83 8.78
CA CYS A 66 -4.67 11.81 8.13
C CYS A 66 -4.66 13.18 8.86
N ASP A 67 -5.77 13.56 9.51
CA ASP A 67 -5.88 14.77 10.33
C ASP A 67 -5.05 14.68 11.63
N LYS A 68 -4.71 13.46 12.07
CA LYS A 68 -3.94 13.20 13.29
C LYS A 68 -2.44 13.05 13.06
N LEU A 69 -1.95 13.25 11.84
CA LEU A 69 -0.52 13.11 11.52
C LEU A 69 0.38 14.06 12.31
N GLY A 70 -0.14 15.19 12.78
CA GLY A 70 0.58 16.11 13.67
C GLY A 70 0.96 15.50 15.03
N TRP A 71 0.48 14.29 15.35
CA TRP A 71 0.84 13.56 16.57
C TRP A 71 2.07 12.66 16.38
N LEU A 72 2.56 12.54 15.14
CA LEU A 72 3.80 11.84 14.80
C LEU A 72 4.99 12.81 14.77
N GLU A 73 6.21 12.27 14.82
CA GLU A 73 7.39 13.07 14.52
C GLU A 73 7.40 13.51 13.06
N GLY A 74 7.97 14.69 12.76
CA GLY A 74 7.88 15.28 11.41
C GLY A 74 8.42 14.37 10.30
N VAL A 75 9.48 13.61 10.56
CA VAL A 75 10.04 12.64 9.60
C VAL A 75 9.09 11.46 9.39
N GLN A 76 8.48 10.93 10.46
CA GLN A 76 7.48 9.86 10.38
C GLN A 76 6.24 10.33 9.62
N ALA A 77 5.70 11.50 9.96
CA ALA A 77 4.54 12.07 9.28
C ALA A 77 4.77 12.21 7.77
N ARG A 78 5.93 12.75 7.37
CA ARG A 78 6.33 12.83 5.96
C ARG A 78 6.41 11.45 5.30
N GLY A 79 7.06 10.49 5.95
CA GLY A 79 7.18 9.12 5.46
C GLY A 79 5.82 8.48 5.21
N VAL A 80 4.89 8.62 6.17
CA VAL A 80 3.52 8.11 6.06
C VAL A 80 2.78 8.72 4.89
N VAL A 81 2.77 10.04 4.77
CA VAL A 81 2.08 10.74 3.66
C VAL A 81 2.62 10.25 2.32
N MET A 82 3.95 10.23 2.17
CA MET A 82 4.57 9.79 0.92
C MET A 82 4.23 8.33 0.59
N SER A 83 4.28 7.44 1.58
CA SER A 83 3.99 6.02 1.37
C SER A 83 2.54 5.74 1.04
N PHE A 84 1.57 6.41 1.69
CA PHE A 84 0.17 6.28 1.31
C PHE A 84 -0.10 6.87 -0.07
N SER A 85 0.44 8.04 -0.40
CA SER A 85 0.28 8.63 -1.74
C SER A 85 0.86 7.74 -2.84
N LEU A 86 2.03 7.14 -2.62
CA LEU A 86 2.63 6.18 -3.55
C LEU A 86 1.75 4.93 -3.67
N LEU A 87 1.23 4.42 -2.57
CA LEU A 87 0.39 3.24 -2.58
C LEU A 87 -0.95 3.51 -3.30
N GLU A 88 -1.60 4.64 -3.07
CA GLU A 88 -2.80 5.08 -3.79
C GLU A 88 -2.54 5.22 -5.30
N PHE A 89 -1.39 5.78 -5.68
CA PHE A 89 -0.96 5.83 -7.07
C PHE A 89 -0.84 4.43 -7.69
N HIS A 90 -0.19 3.49 -7.01
CA HIS A 90 -0.07 2.11 -7.48
C HIS A 90 -1.40 1.36 -7.51
N MET A 91 -2.29 1.62 -6.55
CA MET A 91 -3.66 1.11 -6.57
C MET A 91 -4.45 1.62 -7.79
N ALA A 92 -4.29 2.88 -8.16
CA ALA A 92 -4.91 3.44 -9.36
C ALA A 92 -4.35 2.80 -10.64
N ILE A 93 -3.03 2.59 -10.72
CA ILE A 93 -2.41 1.84 -11.82
C ILE A 93 -2.95 0.41 -11.88
N LEU A 94 -3.09 -0.27 -10.74
CA LEU A 94 -3.66 -1.62 -10.67
C LEU A 94 -5.10 -1.62 -11.20
N ALA A 95 -5.94 -0.67 -10.78
CA ALA A 95 -7.31 -0.55 -11.28
C ALA A 95 -7.35 -0.42 -12.80
N ALA A 96 -6.55 0.49 -13.36
CA ALA A 96 -6.46 0.69 -14.81
C ALA A 96 -5.97 -0.57 -15.53
N THR A 97 -5.00 -1.27 -14.96
CA THR A 97 -4.48 -2.53 -15.51
C THR A 97 -5.57 -3.62 -15.53
N VAL A 98 -6.36 -3.74 -14.46
CA VAL A 98 -7.48 -4.68 -14.40
C VAL A 98 -8.56 -4.31 -15.42
N ASP A 99 -8.86 -3.02 -15.60
CA ASP A 99 -9.85 -2.55 -16.58
C ASP A 99 -9.41 -2.82 -18.03
N GLU A 100 -8.14 -2.61 -18.34
CA GLU A 100 -7.54 -2.97 -19.63
C GLU A 100 -7.68 -4.49 -19.89
N VAL A 101 -7.31 -5.31 -18.91
CA VAL A 101 -7.45 -6.78 -19.03
C VAL A 101 -8.91 -7.20 -19.21
N ALA A 102 -9.83 -6.55 -18.49
CA ALA A 102 -11.27 -6.78 -18.64
C ALA A 102 -11.78 -6.41 -20.05
N ALA A 103 -11.21 -5.35 -20.65
CA ALA A 103 -11.51 -4.94 -22.02
C ALA A 103 -10.80 -5.81 -23.08
N GLY A 104 -9.97 -6.76 -22.67
CA GLY A 104 -9.23 -7.66 -23.56
C GLY A 104 -7.88 -7.11 -24.03
N ASP A 105 -7.42 -5.97 -23.49
CA ASP A 105 -6.06 -5.48 -23.70
C ASP A 105 -5.07 -6.34 -22.91
N ARG A 106 -4.11 -6.93 -23.63
CA ARG A 106 -3.12 -7.87 -23.11
C ARG A 106 -1.70 -7.42 -23.42
N ASP A 107 -1.46 -6.12 -23.41
CA ASP A 107 -0.10 -5.58 -23.48
C ASP A 107 0.70 -5.95 -22.22
N HIS A 108 1.29 -7.16 -22.28
CA HIS A 108 2.10 -7.72 -21.22
C HIS A 108 3.35 -6.89 -20.92
N ILE A 109 3.87 -6.13 -21.89
CA ILE A 109 5.05 -5.27 -21.68
C ILE A 109 4.64 -4.09 -20.79
N LYS A 110 3.58 -3.37 -21.16
CA LYS A 110 3.02 -2.28 -20.36
C LYS A 110 2.68 -2.72 -18.94
N HIS A 111 2.06 -3.89 -18.78
CA HIS A 111 1.71 -4.43 -17.46
C HIS A 111 2.96 -4.79 -16.65
N LYS A 112 3.99 -5.38 -17.28
CA LYS A 112 5.30 -5.65 -16.65
C LYS A 112 5.97 -4.37 -16.17
N GLU A 113 6.00 -3.32 -16.98
CA GLU A 113 6.60 -2.03 -16.63
C GLU A 113 5.92 -1.36 -15.42
N ARG A 114 4.58 -1.40 -15.36
CA ARG A 114 3.81 -0.93 -14.20
C ARG A 114 4.19 -1.68 -12.92
N CYS A 115 4.36 -2.99 -13.01
CA CYS A 115 4.80 -3.79 -11.86
C CYS A 115 6.26 -3.54 -11.49
N GLN A 116 7.15 -3.31 -12.45
CA GLN A 116 8.53 -2.89 -12.18
C GLN A 116 8.57 -1.54 -11.47
N LEU A 117 7.73 -0.59 -11.90
CA LEU A 117 7.60 0.71 -11.26
C LEU A 117 7.19 0.54 -9.79
N PHE A 118 6.17 -0.28 -9.51
CA PHE A 118 5.76 -0.53 -8.14
C PHE A 118 6.85 -1.22 -7.33
N ALA A 119 7.53 -2.22 -7.89
CA ALA A 119 8.63 -2.92 -7.21
C ALA A 119 9.76 -1.97 -6.76
N ARG A 120 10.04 -0.90 -7.51
CA ARG A 120 11.04 0.12 -7.15
C ARG A 120 10.64 0.93 -5.90
N ASP A 121 9.35 1.12 -5.67
CA ASP A 121 8.83 1.93 -4.56
C ASP A 121 8.60 1.13 -3.27
N ILE A 122 8.52 -0.21 -3.36
CA ILE A 122 8.32 -1.10 -2.20
C ILE A 122 9.30 -0.82 -1.05
N PRO A 123 10.62 -0.67 -1.26
CA PRO A 123 11.55 -0.41 -0.17
C PRO A 123 11.21 0.85 0.62
N GLY A 124 10.75 1.92 -0.06
CA GLY A 124 10.33 3.16 0.59
C GLY A 124 9.11 2.97 1.48
N ILE A 125 8.12 2.21 1.01
CA ILE A 125 6.90 1.89 1.78
C ILE A 125 7.24 0.99 2.98
N ARG A 126 8.12 0.01 2.82
CA ARG A 126 8.60 -0.84 3.91
C ARG A 126 9.30 -0.05 5.01
N ASN A 127 10.18 0.88 4.64
CA ASN A 127 10.86 1.75 5.60
C ASN A 127 9.86 2.59 6.40
N ALA A 128 8.77 3.06 5.78
CA ALA A 128 7.73 3.79 6.51
C ALA A 128 7.00 2.88 7.52
N ILE A 129 6.66 1.64 7.15
CA ILE A 129 6.05 0.66 8.07
C ILE A 129 6.96 0.41 9.29
N GLU A 130 8.25 0.18 9.05
CA GLU A 130 9.24 -0.02 10.12
C GLU A 130 9.38 1.22 11.02
N SER A 131 9.38 2.42 10.43
CA SER A 131 9.48 3.68 11.18
C SER A 131 8.29 3.92 12.13
N LEU A 132 7.14 3.32 11.82
CA LEU A 132 5.95 3.32 12.68
C LEU A 132 5.98 2.20 13.74
N GLY A 133 6.98 1.33 13.72
CA GLY A 133 7.09 0.16 14.59
C GLY A 133 6.27 -1.04 14.10
N GLY A 134 5.83 -1.05 12.83
CA GLY A 134 5.18 -2.20 12.22
C GLY A 134 6.17 -3.20 11.63
N VAL A 135 5.64 -4.34 11.17
CA VAL A 135 6.40 -5.36 10.45
C VAL A 135 6.01 -5.29 8.98
N PRO A 136 6.94 -4.95 8.06
CA PRO A 136 6.65 -4.92 6.65
C PRO A 136 6.45 -6.34 6.09
N PRO A 137 5.61 -6.50 5.05
CA PRO A 137 5.39 -7.81 4.44
C PRO A 137 6.66 -8.30 3.75
N GLN A 138 7.06 -9.53 4.07
CA GLN A 138 8.23 -10.21 3.52
C GLN A 138 7.85 -11.08 2.32
N GLY A 139 8.80 -11.32 1.41
CA GLY A 139 8.57 -12.26 0.31
C GLY A 139 7.45 -11.89 -0.66
N LEU A 140 7.15 -10.59 -0.82
CA LEU A 140 6.17 -10.11 -1.79
C LEU A 140 6.45 -10.73 -3.16
N LEU A 141 5.43 -11.41 -3.70
CA LEU A 141 5.49 -12.16 -4.95
C LEU A 141 5.54 -11.22 -6.16
N PHE A 142 6.57 -10.38 -6.27
CA PHE A 142 6.86 -9.69 -7.52
C PHE A 142 7.67 -10.62 -8.42
N PRO A 143 7.33 -10.73 -9.72
CA PRO A 143 8.19 -11.44 -10.66
C PRO A 143 9.60 -10.85 -10.60
N ASP A 144 10.62 -11.68 -10.44
CA ASP A 144 11.99 -11.23 -10.56
C ASP A 144 12.19 -10.79 -12.02
N PHE A 145 12.34 -9.49 -12.23
CA PHE A 145 12.13 -8.95 -13.56
C PHE A 145 13.31 -9.13 -14.50
N GLY A 146 14.44 -9.66 -14.00
CA GLY A 146 15.66 -9.96 -14.74
C GLY A 146 16.18 -8.74 -15.49
N PHE A 147 17.23 -8.10 -14.97
CA PHE A 147 17.96 -7.12 -15.77
C PHE A 147 18.80 -7.84 -16.82
#